data_AF-A0A965EBT7-F1
#
_entry.id   AF-A0A965EBT7-F1
#
_cell.length_a   1.000
_cell.length_b   1.000
_cell.length_c   1.000
_cell.angle_alpha   90.00
_cell.angle_beta   90.00
_cell.angle_gamma   90.00
#
_symmetry.space_group_name_H-M   'P 1'
#
loop_
_entity.id
_entity.type
_entity.pdbx_description
1 polymer ?
#
loop_
_entity_poly.entity_id
_entity_poly.type
_entity_poly.pdbx_seq_one_letter_code
_entity_poly.pdbx_strand_id
1 'polypeptide(L)'
;MAETKKAGKTKSGADTSVESLGYAEAVAELEDILDGLESDTVDVDVLADRVKRAAALIRHCRTKIGDARLHVEQVVGEIDAKD
;
A
#
# COMPACT_ATOMS: atom_id res chain seq x y z
N MET A 1 -3.73 -22.64 36.24
CA MET A 1 -3.00 -21.37 36.41
C MET A 1 -1.86 -21.33 35.40
N ALA A 2 -2.13 -20.85 34.19
CA ALA A 2 -1.10 -20.41 33.26
C ALA A 2 -1.71 -19.22 32.52
N GLU A 3 -1.26 -18.05 32.92
CA GLU A 3 -1.81 -16.77 32.57
C GLU A 3 -1.65 -16.45 31.09
N THR A 4 -2.71 -15.86 30.58
CA THR A 4 -2.83 -15.07 29.36
C THR A 4 -1.68 -14.09 29.15
N LYS A 5 -1.16 -13.97 27.91
CA LYS A 5 -0.68 -12.68 27.40
C LYS A 5 -0.91 -12.51 25.90
N LYS A 6 -1.94 -11.71 25.63
CA LYS A 6 -2.31 -11.00 24.41
C LYS A 6 -1.14 -10.14 23.88
N ALA A 7 -0.93 -10.17 22.56
CA ALA A 7 -0.36 -9.05 21.82
C ALA A 7 -1.15 -8.88 20.52
N GLY A 8 -2.35 -8.33 20.67
CA GLY A 8 -3.00 -7.67 19.54
C GLY A 8 -2.11 -6.50 19.10
N LYS A 9 -1.81 -6.44 17.82
CA LYS A 9 -1.22 -5.27 17.19
C LYS A 9 -2.20 -4.75 16.15
N THR A 10 -3.33 -4.25 16.64
CA THR A 10 -4.12 -3.27 15.93
C THR A 10 -3.26 -2.01 15.85
N LYS A 11 -2.58 -1.80 14.73
CA LYS A 11 -1.95 -0.52 14.43
C LYS A 11 -2.91 0.26 13.55
N SER A 12 -3.46 1.32 14.14
CA SER A 12 -4.14 2.43 13.49
C SER A 12 -3.37 2.86 12.22
N GLY A 13 -3.92 2.57 11.03
CA GLY A 13 -3.30 2.85 9.73
C GLY A 13 -3.49 4.27 9.21
N ALA A 14 -4.13 5.16 9.97
CA ALA A 14 -4.57 6.46 9.46
C ALA A 14 -3.45 7.50 9.22
N ASP A 15 -2.23 7.32 9.75
CA ASP A 15 -1.18 8.36 9.76
C ASP A 15 0.17 7.92 9.15
N THR A 16 0.20 6.88 8.32
CA THR A 16 1.43 6.52 7.60
C THR A 16 1.46 7.22 6.25
N SER A 17 2.51 8.01 5.99
CA SER A 17 2.74 8.66 4.69
C SER A 17 2.80 7.62 3.58
N VAL A 18 2.06 7.86 2.49
CA VAL A 18 1.97 6.93 1.34
C VAL A 18 3.35 6.53 0.81
N GLU A 19 4.31 7.44 0.81
CA GLU A 19 5.67 7.24 0.31
C GLU A 19 6.48 6.21 1.10
N SER A 20 6.17 5.98 2.39
CA SER A 20 6.89 5.02 3.22
C SER A 20 6.32 3.60 3.15
N LEU A 21 5.16 3.41 2.51
CA LEU A 21 4.48 2.11 2.46
C LEU A 21 5.21 1.11 1.55
N GLY A 22 5.22 -0.16 1.96
CA GLY A 22 5.48 -1.30 1.09
C GLY A 22 4.43 -1.40 -0.03
N TYR A 23 4.75 -2.12 -1.11
CA TYR A 23 3.76 -2.37 -2.17
C TYR A 23 2.54 -3.12 -1.63
N ALA A 24 2.77 -4.19 -0.85
CA ALA A 24 1.69 -4.98 -0.23
C ALA A 24 0.85 -4.15 0.76
N GLU A 25 1.47 -3.28 1.55
CA GLU A 25 0.77 -2.41 2.48
C GLU A 25 -0.09 -1.37 1.75
N ALA A 26 0.43 -0.79 0.67
CA ALA A 26 -0.33 0.16 -0.13
C ALA A 26 -1.52 -0.49 -0.85
N VAL A 27 -1.39 -1.75 -1.27
CA VAL A 27 -2.49 -2.54 -1.85
C VAL A 27 -3.53 -2.89 -0.80
N ALA A 28 -3.12 -3.34 0.39
CA ALA A 28 -4.06 -3.62 1.48
C ALA A 28 -4.87 -2.38 1.88
N GLU A 29 -4.24 -1.21 1.93
CA GLU A 29 -4.96 0.04 2.21
C GLU A 29 -5.93 0.42 1.08
N LEU A 30 -5.61 0.11 -0.19
CA LEU A 30 -6.54 0.31 -1.30
C LEU A 30 -7.78 -0.58 -1.19
N GLU A 31 -7.61 -1.83 -0.76
CA GLU A 31 -8.72 -2.76 -0.49
C GLU A 31 -9.60 -2.23 0.66
N ASP A 32 -9.00 -1.79 1.76
CA ASP A 32 -9.74 -1.17 2.89
C ASP A 32 -10.53 0.08 2.45
N ILE A 33 -9.95 0.89 1.56
CA ILE A 33 -10.65 2.05 1.00
C ILE A 33 -11.85 1.59 0.17
N LEU A 34 -11.67 0.61 -0.72
CA LEU A 34 -12.72 0.07 -1.58
C LEU A 34 -13.88 -0.50 -0.77
N ASP A 35 -13.60 -1.37 0.20
CA ASP A 35 -14.60 -1.92 1.12
C ASP A 35 -15.38 -0.80 1.83
N GLY A 36 -14.65 0.26 2.19
CA GLY A 36 -15.23 1.43 2.80
C GLY A 36 -16.14 2.23 1.86
N LEU A 37 -15.93 2.22 0.54
CA LEU A 37 -16.74 2.94 -0.44
C LEU A 37 -18.04 2.20 -0.82
N GLU A 38 -18.06 0.88 -0.66
CA GLU A 38 -19.25 0.05 -0.90
C GLU A 38 -20.31 0.18 0.21
N SER A 39 -20.02 0.94 1.27
CA SER A 39 -20.96 1.24 2.34
C SER A 39 -21.93 2.36 1.95
N ASP A 40 -23.24 2.06 2.03
CA ASP A 40 -24.33 2.98 1.68
C ASP A 40 -24.45 4.24 2.56
N THR A 41 -23.66 4.35 3.64
CA THR A 41 -23.74 5.45 4.62
C THR A 41 -22.57 6.42 4.55
N VAL A 42 -21.77 6.40 3.47
CA VAL A 42 -20.59 7.27 3.34
C VAL A 42 -20.98 8.68 2.88
N ASP A 43 -20.54 9.68 3.65
CA ASP A 43 -20.68 11.09 3.30
C ASP A 43 -19.81 11.46 2.07
N VAL A 44 -20.31 12.38 1.23
CA VAL A 44 -19.65 12.78 -0.02
C VAL A 44 -18.26 13.40 0.19
N ASP A 45 -18.04 14.11 1.29
CA ASP A 45 -16.74 14.69 1.61
C ASP A 45 -15.74 13.59 2.00
N VAL A 46 -16.21 12.59 2.76
CA VAL A 46 -15.42 11.41 3.12
C VAL A 46 -15.06 10.58 1.88
N LEU A 47 -16.00 10.43 0.95
CA LEU A 47 -15.76 9.78 -0.33
C LEU A 47 -14.65 10.50 -1.11
N ALA A 48 -14.71 11.83 -1.20
CA ALA A 48 -13.71 12.62 -1.91
C ALA A 48 -12.30 12.44 -1.30
N ASP A 49 -12.18 12.44 0.02
CA ASP A 49 -10.89 12.26 0.69
C ASP A 49 -10.32 10.84 0.55
N ARG A 50 -11.19 9.82 0.61
CA ARG A 50 -10.80 8.43 0.34
C ARG A 50 -10.31 8.23 -1.09
N VAL A 51 -10.98 8.84 -2.07
CA VAL A 51 -10.55 8.80 -3.47
C VAL A 51 -9.21 9.51 -3.66
N LYS A 52 -8.98 10.67 -3.02
CA LYS A 52 -7.67 11.35 -3.06
C LYS A 52 -6.56 10.46 -2.49
N ARG A 53 -6.83 9.78 -1.37
CA ARG A 53 -5.91 8.83 -0.75
C ARG A 53 -5.60 7.65 -1.66
N ALA A 54 -6.63 7.02 -2.23
CA ALA A 54 -6.48 5.94 -3.20
C ALA A 54 -5.63 6.37 -4.41
N ALA A 55 -5.87 7.57 -4.95
CA ALA A 55 -5.07 8.09 -6.05
C ALA A 55 -3.59 8.26 -5.69
N ALA A 56 -3.27 8.63 -4.45
CA ALA A 56 -1.89 8.69 -3.96
C ALA A 56 -1.26 7.29 -3.86
N LEU A 57 -1.96 6.33 -3.28
CA LEU A 57 -1.51 4.92 -3.18
C LEU A 57 -1.24 4.32 -4.57
N ILE A 58 -2.12 4.56 -5.53
CA ILE A 58 -1.96 4.08 -6.91
C ILE A 58 -0.69 4.67 -7.56
N ARG A 59 -0.42 5.96 -7.36
CA ARG A 59 0.81 6.59 -7.87
C ARG A 59 2.05 5.94 -7.25
N HIS A 60 2.04 5.73 -5.94
CA HIS A 60 3.13 5.07 -5.23
C HIS A 60 3.39 3.64 -5.73
N CYS A 61 2.33 2.84 -5.87
CA CYS A 61 2.41 1.48 -6.41
C CYS A 61 3.03 1.46 -7.81
N ARG A 62 2.65 2.41 -8.68
CA ARG A 62 3.23 2.53 -10.02
C ARG A 62 4.72 2.87 -9.99
N THR A 63 5.13 3.79 -9.13
CA THR A 63 6.56 4.10 -8.93
C THR A 63 7.33 2.86 -8.51
N LYS A 64 6.85 2.12 -7.50
CA LYS A 64 7.53 0.89 -7.05
C LYS A 64 7.64 -0.18 -8.12
N ILE A 65 6.61 -0.34 -8.95
CA ILE A 65 6.66 -1.26 -10.10
C ILE A 65 7.70 -0.79 -11.12
N GLY A 66 7.78 0.51 -11.37
CA GLY A 66 8.80 1.10 -12.25
C GLY A 66 10.22 0.83 -11.75
N ASP A 67 10.47 1.12 -10.47
CA ASP A 67 11.78 0.90 -9.85
C ASP A 67 12.18 -0.57 -9.87
N ALA A 68 11.24 -1.48 -9.58
CA ALA A 68 11.47 -2.91 -9.63
C ALA A 68 11.82 -3.37 -11.06
N ARG A 69 11.15 -2.84 -12.09
CA ARG A 69 11.46 -3.15 -13.49
C ARG A 69 12.87 -2.69 -13.86
N LEU A 70 13.25 -1.46 -13.51
CA LEU A 70 14.59 -0.94 -13.77
C LEU A 70 15.68 -1.77 -13.09
N HIS A 71 15.44 -2.18 -11.84
CA HIS A 71 16.38 -3.03 -11.12
C HIS A 71 16.55 -4.41 -11.78
N VAL A 72 15.45 -5.02 -12.22
CA VAL A 72 15.50 -6.29 -12.97
C VAL A 72 16.27 -6.13 -14.28
N GLU A 73 16.00 -5.08 -15.05
CA GLU A 73 16.71 -4.80 -16.30
C GLU A 73 18.21 -4.61 -16.07
N GLN A 74 18.60 -3.90 -15.01
CA GLN A 74 20.00 -3.73 -14.64
C GLN A 74 20.67 -5.08 -14.31
N VAL A 75 20.03 -5.91 -13.47
CA VAL A 75 20.58 -7.21 -13.09
C VAL A 75 20.74 -8.13 -14.29
N VAL A 76 19.76 -8.16 -15.20
CA VAL A 76 19.85 -8.94 -16.44
C VAL A 76 20.99 -8.43 -17.32
N GLY A 77 21.13 -7.12 -17.51
CA GLY A 77 22.22 -6.54 -18.29
C GLY A 77 23.61 -6.82 -17.70
N GLU A 78 23.74 -6.86 -16.37
CA GLU A 78 25.00 -7.21 -15.70
C GLU A 78 25.38 -8.68 -15.83
N ILE A 79 24.39 -9.57 -16.05
CA ILE A 79 24.62 -10.99 -16.34
C ILE A 79 25.08 -11.13 -17.79
N ASP A 80 24.34 -10.54 -18.74
CA ASP A 80 24.68 -10.60 -20.18
C ASP A 80 26.05 -10.00 -20.52
N ALA A 81 26.53 -9.01 -19.75
CA ALA A 81 27.83 -8.37 -19.98
C ALA A 81 29.03 -9.17 -19.45
N LYS A 82 28.81 -10.24 -18.68
CA LYS A 82 29.86 -11.09 -18.09
C LYS A 82 30.09 -12.39 -18.86
N ASP A 83 29.21 -12.73 -19.80
CA ASP A 83 29.34 -13.81 -20.78
C ASP A 83 29.91 -13.28 -22.11
#